data_AF-A0A836VG61-F1
#
_entry.id   AF-A0A836VG61-F1
#
_cell.length_a   1.000
_cell.length_b   1.000
_cell.length_c   1.000
_cell.angle_alpha   90.00
_cell.angle_beta   90.00
_cell.angle_gamma   90.00
#
_symmetry.space_group_name_H-M   'P 1'
#
loop_
_entity.id
_entity.type
_entity.pdbx_description
1 polymer ?
#
loop_
_entity_poly.entity_id
_entity_poly.type
_entity_poly.pdbx_seq_one_letter_code
_entity_poly.pdbx_strand_id
1 'polypeptide(L)'
;DTYGGAAPHGGGAFSGKDPTKVDRSAAYAARYLAKNVVAAGLAERCTIQLAYAIGVSRPLSVYVDVHGTGNVEENRLSSVLQERVDLSPRGIREHLNLNRPIFMRTAAYGHFGRKPDADGGFSWERCDLVEDLRTACL
;
A
#
# COMPACT_ATOMS: atom_id res chain seq x y z
N ASP A 1 -5.38 -13.82 -4.27
CA ASP A 1 -4.94 -12.90 -3.20
C ASP A 1 -4.66 -11.50 -3.66
N THR A 2 -3.83 -11.31 -4.69
CA THR A 2 -3.41 -9.98 -5.17
C THR A 2 -4.09 -9.58 -6.48
N TYR A 3 -3.33 -9.45 -7.57
CA TYR A 3 -3.74 -8.74 -8.78
C TYR A 3 -3.98 -9.65 -9.99
N GLY A 4 -4.04 -10.97 -9.81
CA GLY A 4 -4.38 -11.92 -10.89
C GLY A 4 -3.45 -11.88 -12.10
N GLY A 5 -2.17 -11.54 -11.91
CA GLY A 5 -1.19 -11.40 -12.99
C GLY A 5 -1.09 -10.00 -13.61
N ALA A 6 -1.96 -9.06 -13.24
CA ALA A 6 -1.93 -7.69 -13.78
C ALA A 6 -0.78 -6.82 -13.23
N ALA A 7 -0.14 -7.25 -12.14
CA ALA A 7 1.01 -6.58 -11.53
C ALA A 7 2.02 -7.63 -11.02
N PRO A 8 3.33 -7.32 -11.00
CA PRO A 8 4.37 -8.20 -10.47
C PRO A 8 4.17 -8.47 -8.98
N HIS A 9 4.78 -9.55 -8.49
CA HIS A 9 4.65 -9.98 -7.10
C HIS A 9 6.03 -10.25 -6.47
N GLY A 10 6.25 -9.77 -5.25
CA GLY A 10 7.52 -9.96 -4.52
C GLY A 10 7.74 -11.35 -3.92
N GLY A 11 6.76 -12.26 -4.07
CA GLY A 11 6.85 -13.67 -3.69
C GLY A 11 6.29 -14.04 -2.30
N GLY A 12 6.18 -13.10 -1.38
CA GLY A 12 5.70 -13.37 -0.01
C GLY A 12 4.19 -13.69 0.08
N ALA A 13 3.84 -14.85 0.64
CA ALA A 13 2.44 -15.19 0.94
C ALA A 13 1.86 -14.33 2.08
N PHE A 14 0.53 -14.21 2.16
CA PHE A 14 -0.15 -13.39 3.19
C PHE A 14 -0.65 -14.19 4.40
N SER A 15 -1.53 -15.18 4.21
CA SER A 15 -2.25 -15.89 5.29
C SER A 15 -1.30 -16.58 6.29
N GLY A 16 -1.72 -16.65 7.56
CA GLY A 16 -0.91 -17.21 8.66
C GLY A 16 0.18 -16.30 9.25
N LYS A 17 0.48 -15.15 8.62
CA LYS A 17 1.48 -14.19 9.11
C LYS A 17 0.85 -13.09 9.97
N ASP A 18 1.47 -12.73 11.08
CA ASP A 18 1.08 -11.55 11.85
C ASP A 18 1.53 -10.26 11.13
N PRO A 19 1.00 -9.06 11.48
CA PRO A 19 1.26 -7.86 10.70
C PRO A 19 2.67 -7.27 10.88
N THR A 20 3.54 -7.87 11.72
CA THR A 20 4.97 -7.53 11.74
C THR A 20 5.72 -8.08 10.52
N LYS A 21 5.14 -9.06 9.80
CA LYS A 21 5.73 -9.60 8.58
C LYS A 21 5.43 -8.69 7.39
N VAL A 22 6.48 -8.03 6.90
CA VAL A 22 6.39 -7.06 5.79
C VAL A 22 5.80 -7.65 4.51
N ASP A 23 5.95 -8.96 4.28
CA ASP A 23 5.27 -9.67 3.19
C ASP A 23 3.77 -9.38 3.14
N ARG A 24 3.11 -9.22 4.29
CA ARG A 24 1.70 -8.84 4.39
C ARG A 24 1.55 -7.33 4.53
N SER A 25 2.16 -6.74 5.56
CA SER A 25 1.88 -5.35 5.92
C SER A 25 2.36 -4.37 4.85
N ALA A 26 3.55 -4.56 4.28
CA ALA A 26 4.05 -3.69 3.21
C ALA A 26 3.29 -3.90 1.89
N ALA A 27 2.83 -5.12 1.59
CA ALA A 27 1.95 -5.34 0.43
C ALA A 27 0.61 -4.60 0.58
N TYR A 28 0.04 -4.56 1.78
CA TYR A 28 -1.16 -3.77 2.07
C TYR A 28 -0.89 -2.26 1.99
N ALA A 29 0.24 -1.80 2.50
CA ALA A 29 0.65 -0.39 2.38
C ALA A 29 0.85 0.01 0.91
N ALA A 30 1.51 -0.81 0.10
CA ALA A 30 1.69 -0.56 -1.33
C ALA A 30 0.34 -0.48 -2.06
N ARG A 31 -0.61 -1.39 -1.74
CA ARG A 31 -1.97 -1.31 -2.25
C ARG A 31 -2.66 0.01 -1.87
N TYR A 32 -2.59 0.36 -0.59
CA TYR A 32 -3.20 1.57 -0.05
C TYR A 32 -2.68 2.83 -0.74
N LEU A 33 -1.35 2.96 -0.85
CA LEU A 33 -0.72 4.09 -1.52
C LEU A 33 -1.10 4.14 -3.00
N ALA A 34 -0.96 3.04 -3.75
CA ALA A 34 -1.27 3.00 -5.18
C ALA A 34 -2.74 3.33 -5.45
N LYS A 35 -3.65 2.85 -4.60
CA LYS A 35 -5.08 3.17 -4.69
C LYS A 35 -5.35 4.66 -4.47
N ASN A 36 -4.69 5.27 -3.48
CA ASN A 36 -4.82 6.70 -3.22
C ASN A 36 -4.25 7.56 -4.35
N VAL A 37 -3.12 7.16 -4.96
CA VAL A 37 -2.55 7.83 -6.14
C VAL A 37 -3.56 7.87 -7.30
N VAL A 38 -4.17 6.73 -7.63
CA VAL A 38 -5.15 6.66 -8.71
C VAL A 38 -6.43 7.41 -8.34
N ALA A 39 -6.93 7.27 -7.11
CA ALA A 39 -8.12 7.99 -6.64
C ALA A 39 -7.93 9.50 -6.59
N ALA A 40 -6.70 9.98 -6.36
CA ALA A 40 -6.35 11.39 -6.42
C ALA A 40 -6.33 11.96 -7.85
N GLY A 41 -6.38 11.10 -8.87
CA GLY A 41 -6.30 11.50 -10.28
C GLY A 41 -4.89 11.81 -10.74
N LEU A 42 -3.87 11.34 -10.00
CA LEU A 42 -2.46 11.59 -10.35
C LEU A 42 -1.96 10.64 -11.46
N ALA A 43 -2.62 9.50 -11.66
CA ALA A 43 -2.37 8.52 -12.71
C ALA A 43 -3.60 7.62 -12.91
N GLU A 44 -3.74 6.99 -14.09
CA GLU A 44 -4.76 5.95 -14.32
C GLU A 44 -4.32 4.58 -13.79
N ARG A 45 -3.01 4.33 -13.76
CA ARG A 45 -2.38 3.10 -13.26
C ARG A 45 -1.16 3.44 -12.42
N CYS A 46 -0.99 2.73 -11.30
CA CYS A 46 0.15 2.91 -10.42
C CYS A 46 0.62 1.56 -9.86
N THR A 47 1.91 1.27 -9.99
CA THR A 47 2.60 0.15 -9.35
C THR A 47 3.62 0.69 -8.37
N ILE A 48 3.63 0.15 -7.14
CA ILE A 48 4.59 0.53 -6.10
C ILE A 48 5.33 -0.72 -5.63
N GLN A 49 6.65 -0.64 -5.58
CA GLN A 49 7.53 -1.67 -5.04
C GLN A 49 8.23 -1.17 -3.78
N LEU A 50 8.20 -1.99 -2.74
CA LEU A 50 8.88 -1.75 -1.47
C LEU A 50 9.88 -2.88 -1.21
N ALA A 51 11.12 -2.55 -0.88
CA ALA A 51 12.13 -3.52 -0.48
C ALA A 51 12.60 -3.26 0.96
N TYR A 52 12.78 -4.33 1.75
CA TYR A 52 13.24 -4.25 3.14
C TYR A 52 14.43 -5.19 3.36
N ALA A 53 15.32 -4.81 4.27
CA ALA A 53 16.29 -5.72 4.85
C ALA A 53 15.88 -6.10 6.27
N ILE A 54 16.16 -7.34 6.67
CA ILE A 54 15.86 -7.81 8.03
C ILE A 54 16.61 -6.95 9.06
N GLY A 55 15.90 -6.49 10.10
CA GLY A 55 16.45 -5.61 11.13
C GLY A 55 16.53 -4.12 10.76
N VAL A 56 16.23 -3.75 9.51
CA VAL A 56 16.14 -2.34 9.09
C VAL A 56 14.69 -1.87 9.16
N SER A 57 14.46 -0.76 9.88
CA SER A 57 13.11 -0.28 10.16
C SER A 57 12.42 0.33 8.95
N ARG A 58 13.13 1.09 8.12
CA ARG A 58 12.58 1.73 6.91
C ARG A 58 12.87 0.89 5.66
N PRO A 59 12.07 1.02 4.58
CA PRO A 59 12.38 0.36 3.32
C PRO A 59 13.75 0.82 2.78
N LEU A 60 14.49 -0.09 2.17
CA LEU A 60 15.70 0.21 1.41
C LEU A 60 15.38 0.99 0.13
N SER A 61 14.25 0.69 -0.48
CA SER A 61 13.77 1.37 -1.67
C SER A 61 12.25 1.44 -1.73
N VAL A 62 11.77 2.54 -2.30
CA VAL A 62 10.37 2.79 -2.66
C VAL A 62 10.35 3.23 -4.12
N TYR A 63 9.96 2.32 -5.01
CA TYR A 63 9.87 2.59 -6.44
C TYR A 63 8.41 2.76 -6.84
N VAL A 64 8.12 3.78 -7.63
CA VAL A 64 6.79 4.12 -8.13
C VAL A 64 6.86 4.12 -9.65
N ASP A 65 5.90 3.47 -10.29
CA ASP A 65 5.74 3.44 -11.74
C ASP A 65 4.28 3.78 -12.07
N VAL A 66 4.05 4.91 -12.73
CA VAL A 66 2.72 5.38 -13.16
C VAL A 66 2.37 4.96 -14.58
N HIS A 67 3.19 4.11 -15.20
CA HIS A 67 2.96 3.49 -16.51
C HIS A 67 2.75 4.53 -17.63
N GLY A 68 3.34 5.72 -17.48
CA GLY A 68 3.13 6.85 -18.40
C GLY A 68 1.71 7.43 -18.41
N THR A 69 0.86 7.07 -17.43
CA THR A 69 -0.54 7.50 -17.33
C THR A 69 -0.76 8.70 -16.40
N GLY A 70 0.30 9.24 -15.81
CA GLY A 70 0.25 10.34 -14.86
C GLY A 70 1.06 11.54 -15.30
N ASN A 71 0.71 12.72 -14.77
CA ASN A 71 1.41 13.99 -15.03
C ASN A 71 2.40 14.37 -13.91
N VAL A 72 2.58 13.50 -12.91
CA VAL A 72 3.49 13.72 -11.77
C VAL A 72 4.74 12.88 -11.96
N GLU A 73 5.90 13.48 -11.71
CA GLU A 73 7.19 12.79 -11.74
C GLU A 73 7.26 11.74 -10.63
N GLU A 74 7.70 10.52 -11.00
CA GLU A 74 7.63 9.34 -10.13
C GLU A 74 8.50 9.45 -8.87
N ASN A 75 9.67 10.09 -8.95
CA ASN A 75 10.53 10.29 -7.77
C ASN A 75 9.92 11.30 -6.78
N ARG A 76 9.31 12.38 -7.29
CA ARG A 76 8.54 13.33 -6.48
C ARG A 76 7.37 12.61 -5.80
N LEU A 77 6.62 11.79 -6.55
CA LEU A 77 5.52 11.02 -5.98
C LEU A 77 6.00 10.04 -4.91
N SER A 78 7.09 9.31 -5.16
CA SER A 78 7.73 8.42 -4.18
C SER A 78 8.12 9.16 -2.89
N SER A 79 8.67 10.36 -3.01
CA SER A 79 9.05 11.20 -1.86
C SER A 79 7.84 11.63 -1.04
N VAL A 80 6.80 12.14 -1.71
CA VAL A 80 5.55 12.57 -1.07
C VAL A 80 4.88 11.41 -0.33
N LEU A 81 4.81 10.22 -0.93
CA LEU A 81 4.19 9.06 -0.28
C LEU A 81 4.93 8.66 1.01
N GLN A 82 6.27 8.76 1.02
CA GLN A 82 7.10 8.49 2.20
C GLN A 82 6.99 9.58 3.28
N GLU A 83 6.63 10.81 2.92
CA GLU A 83 6.33 11.89 3.88
C GLU A 83 4.95 11.72 4.53
N ARG A 84 3.97 11.17 3.79
CA ARG A 84 2.58 11.00 4.28
C ARG A 84 2.37 9.74 5.10
N VAL A 85 3.10 8.66 4.80
CA VAL A 85 2.96 7.38 5.51
C VAL A 85 4.32 6.90 5.97
N ASP A 86 4.47 6.67 7.28
CA ASP A 86 5.64 5.96 7.80
C ASP A 86 5.60 4.50 7.33
N LEU A 87 6.43 4.19 6.34
CA LEU A 87 6.56 2.86 5.75
C LEU A 87 7.42 1.89 6.58
N SER A 88 7.74 2.24 7.83
CA SER A 88 8.26 1.26 8.78
C SER A 88 7.20 0.19 9.12
N PRO A 89 7.58 -1.06 9.48
CA PRO A 89 6.61 -2.07 9.91
C PRO A 89 5.70 -1.60 11.04
N ARG A 90 6.22 -0.75 11.94
CA ARG A 90 5.42 -0.14 13.00
C ARG A 90 4.46 0.92 12.45
N GLY A 91 4.97 1.86 11.66
CA GLY A 91 4.17 2.92 11.05
C GLY A 91 3.00 2.38 10.24
N ILE A 92 3.25 1.37 9.39
CA ILE A 92 2.21 0.70 8.60
C ILE A 92 1.15 0.07 9.51
N ARG A 93 1.56 -0.64 10.56
CA ARG A 93 0.64 -1.30 11.50
C ARG A 93 -0.25 -0.31 12.22
N GLU A 94 0.30 0.81 12.65
CA GLU A 94 -0.44 1.87 13.36
C GLU A 94 -1.36 2.62 12.39
N HIS A 95 -0.85 3.04 11.22
CA HIS A 95 -1.60 3.77 10.21
C HIS A 95 -2.80 2.98 9.65
N LEU A 96 -2.59 1.70 9.33
CA LEU A 96 -3.65 0.81 8.83
C LEU A 96 -4.40 0.06 9.94
N ASN A 97 -4.03 0.28 11.21
CA ASN A 97 -4.66 -0.33 12.38
C ASN A 97 -4.75 -1.87 12.31
N LEU A 98 -3.62 -2.51 11.94
CA LEU A 98 -3.56 -3.92 11.61
C LEU A 98 -3.52 -4.86 12.82
N ASN A 99 -3.37 -4.33 14.04
CA ASN A 99 -3.31 -5.15 15.25
C ASN A 99 -4.72 -5.53 15.75
N ARG A 100 -5.48 -6.21 14.89
CA ARG A 100 -6.89 -6.57 15.09
C ARG A 100 -7.21 -7.93 14.44
N PRO A 101 -8.25 -8.65 14.90
CA PRO A 101 -8.64 -9.94 14.33
C PRO A 101 -9.44 -9.80 13.01
N ILE A 102 -8.86 -9.13 12.01
CA ILE A 102 -9.55 -8.75 10.75
C ILE A 102 -9.15 -9.61 9.54
N PHE A 103 -8.27 -10.60 9.70
CA PHE A 103 -7.62 -11.28 8.57
C PHE A 103 -8.34 -12.51 8.03
N MET A 104 -9.17 -13.20 8.82
CA MET A 104 -9.81 -14.45 8.37
C MET A 104 -10.61 -14.25 7.08
N ARG A 105 -11.33 -13.12 6.97
CA ARG A 105 -12.14 -12.78 5.79
C ARG A 105 -11.32 -12.53 4.53
N THR A 106 -10.02 -12.25 4.64
CA THR A 106 -9.16 -11.97 3.48
C THR A 106 -8.63 -13.24 2.82
N ALA A 107 -8.68 -14.39 3.53
CA ALA A 107 -8.11 -15.67 3.07
C ALA A 107 -8.87 -16.32 1.91
N ALA A 108 -10.00 -15.74 1.48
CA ALA A 108 -10.75 -16.14 0.30
C ALA A 108 -11.24 -14.90 -0.45
N TYR A 109 -11.42 -15.04 -1.77
CA TYR A 109 -11.92 -14.00 -2.67
C TYR A 109 -11.05 -12.72 -2.73
N GLY A 110 -9.77 -12.84 -2.39
CA GLY A 110 -8.79 -11.77 -2.54
C GLY A 110 -8.70 -10.81 -1.34
N HIS A 111 -7.50 -10.25 -1.19
CA HIS A 111 -7.17 -9.28 -0.16
C HIS A 111 -7.45 -7.84 -0.62
N PHE A 112 -7.53 -7.60 -1.92
CA PHE A 112 -7.64 -6.28 -2.54
C PHE A 112 -8.94 -6.12 -3.32
N GLY A 113 -9.38 -4.87 -3.50
CA GLY A 113 -10.58 -4.50 -4.26
C GLY A 113 -11.90 -4.62 -3.49
N ARG A 114 -11.84 -4.89 -2.19
CA ARG A 114 -13.00 -5.02 -1.30
C ARG A 114 -13.19 -3.75 -0.47
N LYS A 115 -14.44 -3.39 -0.16
CA LYS A 115 -14.71 -2.15 0.58
C LYS A 115 -14.17 -2.23 2.02
N PRO A 116 -13.63 -1.13 2.58
CA PRO A 116 -13.29 -1.05 4.00
C PRO A 116 -14.51 -1.32 4.89
N ASP A 117 -14.31 -2.09 5.95
CA ASP A 117 -15.32 -2.41 6.96
C ASP A 117 -15.15 -1.51 8.20
N ALA A 118 -16.23 -1.32 8.96
CA ALA A 118 -16.24 -0.45 10.15
C ALA A 118 -15.31 -0.95 11.29
N ASP A 119 -15.03 -2.25 11.34
CA ASP A 119 -14.12 -2.86 12.33
C ASP A 119 -12.63 -2.75 11.94
N GLY A 120 -12.34 -2.13 10.78
CA GLY A 120 -11.01 -1.97 10.23
C GLY A 120 -10.62 -3.06 9.22
N GLY A 121 -11.52 -3.98 8.89
CA GLY A 121 -11.33 -4.88 7.74
C GLY A 121 -11.04 -4.07 6.47
N PHE A 122 -10.06 -4.52 5.68
CA PHE A 122 -9.64 -3.86 4.44
C PHE A 122 -9.30 -2.37 4.61
N SER A 123 -8.70 -1.97 5.74
CA SER A 123 -8.26 -0.59 5.97
C SER A 123 -7.36 -0.02 4.86
N TRP A 124 -6.58 -0.88 4.19
CA TRP A 124 -5.76 -0.56 3.03
C TRP A 124 -6.55 -0.26 1.73
N GLU A 125 -7.88 -0.36 1.77
CA GLU A 125 -8.75 -0.01 0.65
C GLU A 125 -9.41 1.37 0.85
N ARG A 126 -9.05 2.12 1.91
CA ARG A 126 -9.49 3.51 2.07
C ARG A 126 -8.77 4.43 1.07
N CYS A 127 -9.44 5.52 0.71
CA CYS A 127 -8.91 6.58 -0.15
C CYS A 127 -8.83 7.92 0.62
N ASP A 128 -8.31 7.89 1.84
CA ASP A 128 -8.25 8.99 2.79
C ASP A 128 -6.98 9.86 2.66
N LEU A 129 -6.06 9.56 1.73
CA LEU A 129 -4.93 10.43 1.37
C LEU A 129 -5.18 11.27 0.12
N VAL A 130 -6.35 11.17 -0.51
CA VAL A 130 -6.62 11.77 -1.82
C VAL A 130 -6.36 13.29 -1.85
N GLU A 131 -6.91 14.03 -0.88
CA GLU A 131 -6.77 15.49 -0.85
C GLU A 131 -5.33 15.92 -0.50
N ASP A 132 -4.68 15.19 0.40
CA ASP A 132 -3.27 15.43 0.76
C ASP A 132 -2.34 15.23 -0.43
N LEU A 133 -2.60 14.19 -1.24
CA LEU A 133 -1.82 13.90 -2.45
C LEU A 133 -2.06 14.92 -3.55
N ARG A 134 -3.32 15.35 -3.77
CA ARG A 134 -3.62 16.43 -4.72
C ARG A 134 -2.86 17.70 -4.36
N THR A 135 -2.93 18.11 -3.10
CA THR A 135 -2.28 19.34 -2.60
C THR A 135 -0.75 19.27 -2.69
N ALA A 136 -0.15 18.10 -2.48
CA ALA A 136 1.30 17.94 -2.49
C ALA A 136 1.89 17.82 -3.91
N CYS A 137 1.11 17.37 -4.89
CA CYS A 137 1.59 17.02 -6.23
C CYS A 137 1.13 17.96 -7.35
N LEU A 138 -0.04 18.60 -7.22
CA LEU A 138 -0.54 19.63 -8.14
C LEU A 138 -0.10 21.02 -7.67
#